data_AF-A0ABD0RIY2-F1
#
_entry.id   AF-A0ABD0RIY2-F1
#
_cell.length_a   1.000
_cell.length_b   1.000
_cell.length_c   1.000
_cell.angle_alpha   90.00
_cell.angle_beta   90.00
_cell.angle_gamma   90.00
#
_symmetry.space_group_name_H-M   'P 1'
#
loop_
_entity.id
_entity.type
_entity.pdbx_description
1 polymer ?
#
loop_
_entity_poly.entity_id
_entity_poly.type
_entity_poly.pdbx_seq_one_letter_code
_entity_poly.pdbx_strand_id
1 'polypeptide(L)'
;ADKVAYLMGLNSADLLKALCYPRVKVGNEYVTKGQTVQQVMNSVMALAKSVYEKMFLWMVARINQMLDTKQPRAFFIGVLDIAGFEIFDFNSLEQLCINFTNEKLQQFFNHHMFVLEQEEYKKEGIDWEFIDFGMDLAACIELIEKVGL
;
A
#
# COMPACT_ATOMS: atom_id res chain seq x y z
N ALA A 1 13.19 -24.36 10.07
CA ALA A 1 12.23 -24.80 9.04
C ALA A 1 11.10 -25.63 9.65
N ASP A 2 11.40 -26.67 10.44
CA ASP A 2 10.40 -27.61 10.97
C ASP A 2 9.22 -26.97 11.70
N LYS A 3 9.47 -25.99 12.57
CA LYS A 3 8.41 -25.27 13.29
C LYS A 3 7.44 -24.56 12.34
N VAL A 4 7.98 -23.87 11.34
CA VAL A 4 7.17 -23.14 10.34
C VAL A 4 6.40 -24.13 9.47
N ALA A 5 7.06 -25.20 9.02
CA ALA A 5 6.42 -26.23 8.23
C ALA A 5 5.26 -26.90 8.99
N TYR A 6 5.45 -27.22 10.27
CA TYR A 6 4.40 -27.76 11.13
C TYR A 6 3.19 -26.81 11.24
N LEU A 7 3.42 -25.52 11.51
CA LEU A 7 2.33 -24.53 11.62
C LEU A 7 1.59 -24.31 10.30
N MET A 8 2.29 -24.44 9.16
CA MET A 8 1.72 -24.31 7.83
C MET A 8 1.11 -25.62 7.29
N GLY A 9 1.22 -26.73 8.03
CA GLY A 9 0.79 -28.05 7.56
C GLY A 9 1.59 -28.57 6.36
N LEU A 10 2.87 -28.21 6.26
CA LEU A 10 3.77 -28.57 5.16
C LEU A 10 4.83 -29.59 5.61
N ASN A 11 5.38 -30.33 4.65
CA ASN A 11 6.59 -31.11 4.86
C ASN A 11 7.82 -30.17 4.89
N SER A 12 8.66 -30.32 5.92
CA SER A 12 9.84 -29.46 6.10
C SER A 12 10.91 -29.66 5.02
N ALA A 13 11.13 -30.90 4.57
CA ALA A 13 12.10 -31.19 3.52
C ALA A 13 11.65 -30.62 2.17
N ASP A 14 10.35 -30.71 1.85
CA ASP A 14 9.81 -30.12 0.64
C ASP A 14 9.88 -28.59 0.67
N LEU A 15 9.62 -27.96 1.82
CA LEU A 15 9.78 -26.52 2.00
C LEU A 15 11.23 -26.08 1.72
N LEU A 16 12.21 -26.76 2.30
CA LEU A 16 13.63 -26.47 2.07
C LEU A 16 14.03 -26.69 0.60
N LYS A 17 13.57 -27.79 -0.01
CA LYS A 17 13.81 -28.08 -1.42
C LYS A 17 13.21 -27.01 -2.32
N ALA A 18 11.99 -26.56 -2.06
CA ALA A 18 11.32 -25.53 -2.85
C ALA A 18 12.03 -24.17 -2.76
N LEU A 19 12.60 -23.83 -1.60
CA LEU A 19 13.37 -22.60 -1.42
C LEU A 19 14.72 -22.64 -2.13
N CYS A 20 15.47 -23.74 -2.01
CA CYS A 20 16.82 -23.86 -2.60
C CYS A 20 16.80 -24.22 -4.09
N TYR A 21 15.80 -25.00 -4.51
CA TYR A 21 15.67 -25.56 -5.85
C TYR A 21 14.23 -25.40 -6.37
N PRO A 22 13.71 -24.17 -6.51
CA PRO A 22 12.38 -23.93 -7.04
C PRO A 22 12.25 -24.46 -8.47
N ARG A 23 11.04 -24.91 -8.81
CA ARG A 23 10.65 -25.23 -10.18
C ARG A 23 10.16 -23.95 -10.85
N VAL A 24 10.84 -23.54 -11.91
CA VAL A 24 10.50 -22.34 -12.68
C VAL A 24 9.93 -22.79 -14.02
N LYS A 25 8.81 -22.17 -14.43
CA LYS A 25 8.22 -22.41 -15.75
C LYS A 25 9.03 -21.64 -16.79
N VAL A 26 9.56 -22.35 -17.79
CA VAL A 26 10.29 -21.78 -18.92
C VAL A 26 9.61 -22.27 -20.20
N GLY A 27 8.92 -21.38 -20.88
CA GLY A 27 8.01 -21.75 -21.97
C GLY A 27 6.89 -22.67 -21.46
N ASN A 28 6.83 -23.89 -22.00
CA ASN A 28 5.83 -24.91 -21.62
C ASN A 28 6.34 -25.93 -20.60
N GLU A 29 7.62 -25.86 -20.20
CA GLU A 29 8.24 -26.85 -19.31
C GLU A 29 8.58 -26.26 -17.94
N TYR A 30 8.76 -27.15 -16.96
CA TYR A 30 9.21 -26.77 -15.61
C TYR A 30 10.61 -27.31 -15.36
N VAL A 31 11.56 -26.39 -15.14
CA VAL A 31 12.95 -26.72 -14.85
C VAL A 31 13.27 -26.41 -13.39
N THR A 32 14.11 -27.23 -12.79
CA THR A 32 14.60 -27.00 -11.42
C THR A 32 15.80 -26.07 -11.47
N LYS A 33 15.75 -24.95 -10.75
CA LYS A 33 16.82 -23.95 -10.73
C LYS A 33 17.39 -23.81 -9.32
N GLY A 34 18.69 -24.08 -9.14
CA GLY A 34 19.40 -23.78 -7.90
C GLY A 34 19.47 -22.28 -7.63
N GLN A 35 19.35 -21.88 -6.38
CA GLN A 35 19.45 -20.49 -5.92
C GLN A 35 20.75 -20.25 -5.15
N THR A 36 21.27 -19.03 -5.22
CA THR A 36 22.34 -18.59 -4.31
C THR A 36 21.80 -18.36 -2.90
N VAL A 37 22.67 -18.33 -1.89
CA VAL A 37 22.28 -18.07 -0.50
C VAL A 37 21.47 -16.77 -0.37
N GLN A 38 21.91 -15.69 -1.02
CA GLN A 38 21.21 -14.42 -0.99
C GLN A 38 19.81 -14.51 -1.60
N GLN A 39 19.65 -15.24 -2.71
CA GLN A 39 18.35 -15.44 -3.34
C GLN A 39 17.40 -16.22 -2.43
N VAL A 40 17.87 -17.28 -1.77
CA VAL A 40 17.08 -18.04 -0.80
C VAL A 40 16.64 -17.14 0.36
N MET A 41 17.53 -16.33 0.92
CA MET A 41 17.20 -15.40 2.00
C MET A 41 16.14 -14.38 1.56
N ASN A 42 16.26 -13.83 0.35
CA ASN A 42 15.27 -12.92 -0.22
C ASN A 42 13.90 -13.62 -0.40
N SER A 43 13.87 -14.87 -0.88
CA SER A 43 12.64 -15.65 -1.02
C SER A 43 11.98 -15.95 0.32
N VAL A 44 12.75 -16.23 1.37
CA VAL A 44 12.21 -16.42 2.74
C VAL A 44 11.56 -15.14 3.25
N MET A 45 12.21 -13.98 3.09
CA MET A 45 11.64 -12.69 3.47
C MET A 45 10.37 -12.37 2.66
N ALA A 46 10.40 -12.60 1.35
CA ALA A 46 9.24 -12.39 0.49
C ALA A 46 8.06 -13.30 0.87
N LEU A 47 8.34 -14.57 1.21
CA LEU A 47 7.32 -15.50 1.71
C LEU A 47 6.70 -14.99 3.02
N ALA A 48 7.52 -14.52 3.96
CA ALA A 48 7.03 -13.95 5.22
C ALA A 48 6.15 -12.71 4.98
N LYS A 49 6.60 -11.77 4.15
CA LYS A 49 5.82 -10.58 3.75
C LYS A 49 4.48 -10.98 3.13
N SER A 50 4.48 -11.91 2.17
CA SER A 50 3.27 -12.35 1.47
C SER A 50 2.28 -13.08 2.38
N VAL A 51 2.75 -13.94 3.28
CA VAL A 51 1.89 -14.62 4.25
C VAL A 51 1.21 -13.61 5.16
N TYR A 52 1.97 -12.64 5.70
CA TYR A 52 1.43 -11.59 6.56
C TYR A 52 0.40 -10.72 5.83
N GLU A 53 0.73 -10.26 4.62
CA GLU A 53 -0.17 -9.45 3.79
C GLU A 53 -1.49 -10.18 3.52
N LYS A 54 -1.44 -11.44 3.09
CA LYS A 54 -2.65 -12.25 2.83
C LYS A 54 -3.47 -12.48 4.09
N MET A 55 -2.81 -12.74 5.22
CA MET A 55 -3.49 -12.89 6.52
C MET A 55 -4.18 -11.59 6.93
N PHE A 56 -3.51 -10.44 6.78
CA PHE A 56 -4.05 -9.13 7.12
C PHE A 56 -5.26 -8.78 6.24
N LEU A 57 -5.15 -8.93 4.91
CA LEU A 57 -6.25 -8.70 3.98
C LEU A 57 -7.44 -9.64 4.25
N TRP A 58 -7.15 -10.91 4.55
CA TRP A 58 -8.20 -11.86 4.94
C TRP A 58 -8.91 -11.41 6.23
N MET A 59 -8.16 -10.98 7.25
CA MET A 59 -8.73 -10.48 8.49
C MET A 59 -9.62 -9.25 8.27
N VAL A 60 -9.16 -8.28 7.47
CA VAL A 60 -9.97 -7.10 7.07
C VAL A 60 -11.26 -7.54 6.40
N ALA A 61 -11.19 -8.46 5.43
CA ALA A 61 -12.38 -8.98 4.75
C ALA A 61 -13.35 -9.68 5.72
N ARG A 62 -12.83 -10.47 6.68
CA ARG A 62 -13.66 -11.15 7.69
C ARG A 62 -14.32 -10.16 8.64
N ILE A 63 -13.59 -9.15 9.12
CA ILE A 63 -14.17 -8.11 9.99
C ILE A 63 -15.26 -7.34 9.25
N ASN A 64 -15.01 -6.93 8.00
CA ASN A 64 -16.00 -6.23 7.18
C ASN A 64 -17.26 -7.06 6.95
N GLN A 65 -17.13 -8.38 6.71
CA GLN A 65 -18.28 -9.28 6.61
C GLN A 65 -19.10 -9.35 7.91
N MET A 66 -18.45 -9.29 9.08
CA MET A 66 -19.13 -9.34 10.37
C MET A 66 -19.81 -8.01 10.74
N LEU A 67 -19.28 -6.88 10.25
CA LEU A 67 -19.85 -5.54 10.46
C LEU A 67 -20.90 -5.16 9.40
N ASP A 68 -21.06 -5.95 8.35
CA ASP A 68 -22.08 -5.71 7.32
C ASP A 68 -23.48 -6.02 7.86
N THR A 69 -24.34 -5.00 7.89
CA THR A 69 -25.72 -5.07 8.36
C THR A 69 -26.72 -5.41 7.26
N LYS A 70 -26.26 -5.51 5.99
CA LYS A 70 -27.09 -5.76 4.78
C LYS A 70 -28.23 -4.75 4.54
N GLN A 71 -28.27 -3.66 5.31
CA GLN A 71 -29.22 -2.58 5.07
C GLN A 71 -28.71 -1.68 3.95
N PRO A 72 -29.59 -1.16 3.08
CA PRO A 72 -29.18 -0.20 2.07
C PRO A 72 -28.63 1.05 2.74
N ARG A 73 -27.42 1.47 2.34
CA ARG A 73 -26.75 2.68 2.84
C ARG A 73 -26.80 3.74 1.74
N ALA A 74 -27.39 4.89 2.03
CA ALA A 74 -27.43 6.03 1.11
C ALA A 74 -26.24 6.96 1.27
N PHE A 75 -25.67 7.06 2.48
CA PHE A 75 -24.57 7.95 2.83
C PHE A 75 -23.59 7.24 3.79
N PHE A 76 -22.33 7.69 3.80
CA PHE A 76 -21.32 7.23 4.75
C PHE A 76 -20.36 8.36 5.13
N ILE A 77 -19.73 8.23 6.31
CA ILE A 77 -18.62 9.08 6.75
C ILE A 77 -17.38 8.19 6.76
N GLY A 78 -16.36 8.57 6.00
CA GLY A 78 -15.06 7.92 5.99
C GLY A 78 -14.11 8.62 6.95
N VAL A 79 -13.39 7.84 7.76
CA VAL A 79 -12.28 8.35 8.59
C VAL A 79 -10.99 7.78 8.00
N LEU A 80 -10.06 8.67 7.65
CA LEU A 80 -8.74 8.28 7.14
C LEU A 80 -7.74 8.33 8.29
N ASP A 81 -7.07 7.20 8.53
CA ASP A 81 -5.98 7.06 9.49
C ASP A 81 -4.79 6.41 8.77
N ILE A 82 -3.75 7.20 8.49
CA ILE A 82 -2.56 6.76 7.77
C ILE A 82 -1.31 7.30 8.47
N ALA A 83 -0.16 6.66 8.22
CA ALA A 83 1.12 7.18 8.67
C ALA A 83 1.43 8.54 8.01
N GLY A 84 2.03 9.44 8.79
CA GLY A 84 2.53 10.72 8.28
C GLY A 84 3.78 10.56 7.41
N PHE A 85 4.31 11.69 6.93
CA PHE A 85 5.51 11.71 6.10
C PHE A 85 6.73 11.16 6.87
N GLU A 86 7.42 10.17 6.30
CA GLU A 86 8.56 9.49 6.89
C GLU A 86 9.88 10.03 6.32
N ILE A 87 10.82 10.39 7.19
CA ILE A 87 12.16 10.87 6.82
C ILE A 87 13.19 10.05 7.59
N PHE A 88 13.79 9.06 6.93
CA PHE A 88 14.85 8.23 7.50
C PHE A 88 16.16 8.33 6.72
N ASP A 89 17.27 7.86 7.30
CA ASP A 89 18.57 7.75 6.63
C ASP A 89 18.52 6.81 5.42
N PHE A 90 17.63 5.80 5.47
CA PHE A 90 17.36 4.87 4.37
C PHE A 90 15.85 4.76 4.15
N ASN A 91 15.37 5.24 3.00
CA ASN A 91 13.97 5.13 2.60
C ASN A 91 13.86 4.10 1.48
N SER A 92 13.06 3.04 1.70
CA SER A 92 12.78 2.05 0.65
C SER A 92 11.57 2.47 -0.18
N LEU A 93 11.17 1.60 -1.12
CA LEU A 93 9.97 1.83 -1.93
C LEU A 93 8.72 1.99 -1.05
N GLU A 94 8.66 1.27 0.07
CA GLU A 94 7.57 1.38 1.03
C GLU A 94 7.41 2.80 1.59
N GLN A 95 8.51 3.45 2.01
CA GLN A 95 8.50 4.85 2.45
C GLN A 95 8.06 5.80 1.32
N LEU A 96 8.54 5.56 0.09
CA LEU A 96 8.13 6.38 -1.05
C LEU A 96 6.61 6.30 -1.26
N CYS A 97 6.00 5.12 -1.16
CA CYS A 97 4.55 4.96 -1.28
C CYS A 97 3.78 5.69 -0.16
N ILE A 98 4.28 5.65 1.09
CA ILE A 98 3.70 6.38 2.22
C ILE A 98 3.78 7.89 2.00
N ASN A 99 4.96 8.39 1.64
CA ASN A 99 5.18 9.82 1.42
C ASN A 99 4.40 10.35 0.22
N PHE A 100 4.31 9.56 -0.85
CA PHE A 100 3.48 9.90 -2.01
C PHE A 100 1.99 9.97 -1.67
N THR A 101 1.51 9.09 -0.79
CA THR A 101 0.13 9.17 -0.28
C THR A 101 -0.08 10.43 0.54
N ASN A 102 0.90 10.81 1.38
CA ASN A 102 0.86 12.06 2.13
C ASN A 102 0.87 13.29 1.22
N GLU A 103 1.67 13.30 0.16
CA GLU A 103 1.70 14.39 -0.82
C GLU A 103 0.32 14.59 -1.47
N LYS A 104 -0.34 13.50 -1.86
CA LYS A 104 -1.71 13.55 -2.38
C LYS A 104 -2.73 14.00 -1.34
N LEU A 105 -2.58 13.56 -0.09
CA LEU A 105 -3.47 13.99 0.99
C LEU A 105 -3.33 15.49 1.27
N GLN A 106 -2.10 16.00 1.26
CA GLN A 106 -1.84 17.43 1.42
C GLN A 106 -2.38 18.23 0.23
N GLN A 107 -2.24 17.73 -1.00
CA GLN A 107 -2.83 18.34 -2.19
C GLN A 107 -4.36 18.36 -2.12
N PHE A 108 -4.99 17.28 -1.65
CA PHE A 108 -6.42 17.23 -1.40
C PHE A 108 -6.85 18.24 -0.33
N PHE A 109 -6.09 18.34 0.78
CA PHE A 109 -6.37 19.28 1.85
C PHE A 109 -6.26 20.73 1.36
N ASN A 110 -5.17 21.07 0.65
CA ASN A 110 -4.99 22.41 0.08
C ASN A 110 -6.17 22.74 -0.84
N HIS A 111 -6.52 21.86 -1.77
CA HIS A 111 -7.66 22.12 -2.65
C HIS A 111 -8.98 22.25 -1.88
N HIS A 112 -9.29 21.32 -0.99
CA HIS A 112 -10.60 21.27 -0.34
C HIS A 112 -10.79 22.36 0.73
N MET A 113 -9.80 22.55 1.60
CA MET A 113 -9.85 23.57 2.65
C MET A 113 -9.92 24.96 2.04
N PHE A 114 -9.01 25.29 1.10
CA PHE A 114 -8.97 26.63 0.54
C PHE A 114 -10.15 26.94 -0.38
N VAL A 115 -10.73 25.94 -1.07
CA VAL A 115 -11.95 26.16 -1.86
C VAL A 115 -13.15 26.43 -0.95
N LEU A 116 -13.37 25.59 0.07
CA LEU A 116 -14.50 25.77 0.99
C LEU A 116 -14.41 27.10 1.76
N GLU A 117 -13.21 27.47 2.19
CA GLU A 117 -12.99 28.71 2.92
C GLU A 117 -13.26 29.95 2.05
N GLN A 118 -12.81 29.93 0.79
CA GLN A 118 -13.10 31.00 -0.17
C GLN A 118 -14.58 31.06 -0.57
N GLU A 119 -15.27 29.91 -0.66
CA GLU A 119 -16.72 29.87 -0.85
C GLU A 119 -17.47 30.50 0.33
N GLU A 120 -16.98 30.32 1.55
CA GLU A 120 -17.57 30.92 2.75
C GLU A 120 -17.34 32.44 2.79
N TYR A 121 -16.12 32.92 2.49
CA TYR A 121 -15.85 34.36 2.35
C TYR A 121 -16.79 35.02 1.34
N LYS A 122 -17.06 34.35 0.22
CA LYS A 122 -18.02 34.82 -0.78
C LYS A 122 -19.46 34.84 -0.26
N LYS A 123 -19.89 33.87 0.53
CA LYS A 123 -21.24 33.86 1.15
C LYS A 123 -21.40 34.97 2.18
N GLU A 124 -20.36 35.27 2.95
CA GLU A 124 -20.37 36.34 3.95
C GLU A 124 -20.17 37.73 3.34
N GLY A 125 -19.83 37.83 2.05
CA GLY A 125 -19.58 39.10 1.38
C GLY A 125 -18.26 39.76 1.79
N ILE A 126 -17.30 38.96 2.25
CA ILE A 126 -15.95 39.41 2.59
C ILE A 126 -15.18 39.60 1.28
N ASP A 127 -14.59 40.78 1.09
CA ASP A 127 -13.73 41.07 -0.05
C ASP A 127 -12.43 40.27 0.08
N TRP A 128 -12.28 39.27 -0.77
CA TRP A 128 -11.15 38.34 -0.79
C TRP A 128 -10.72 38.08 -2.23
N GLU A 129 -9.43 38.25 -2.50
CA GLU A 129 -8.85 37.94 -3.80
C GLU A 129 -8.70 36.41 -3.93
N PHE A 130 -9.23 35.83 -5.01
CA PHE A 130 -9.18 34.39 -5.20
C PHE A 130 -7.73 33.93 -5.43
N ILE A 131 -7.26 33.02 -4.58
CA ILE A 131 -5.92 32.45 -4.71
C ILE A 131 -6.06 30.96 -5.03
N ASP A 132 -5.38 30.53 -6.10
CA ASP A 132 -5.32 29.13 -6.50
C ASP A 132 -4.17 28.40 -5.80
N PHE A 133 -4.49 27.73 -4.68
CA PHE A 133 -3.57 26.86 -3.96
C PHE A 133 -3.52 25.43 -4.52
N GLY A 134 -4.25 25.16 -5.61
CA GLY A 134 -4.47 23.83 -6.17
C GLY A 134 -3.32 23.27 -7.00
N MET A 135 -2.18 23.95 -7.13
CA MET A 135 -1.09 23.49 -8.01
C MET A 135 0.28 23.28 -7.36
N ASP A 136 0.46 23.62 -6.08
CA ASP A 136 1.80 23.63 -5.46
C ASP A 136 2.45 22.24 -5.40
N LEU A 137 1.67 21.18 -5.17
CA LEU A 137 2.17 19.80 -5.09
C LEU A 137 1.88 18.99 -6.35
N ALA A 138 1.14 19.57 -7.30
CA ALA A 138 0.72 18.90 -8.54
C ALA A 138 1.93 18.44 -9.37
N ALA A 139 2.98 19.27 -9.44
CA ALA A 139 4.20 18.91 -10.17
C ALA A 139 4.92 17.68 -9.58
N CYS A 140 4.97 17.58 -8.25
CA CYS A 140 5.59 16.44 -7.54
C CYS A 140 4.77 15.16 -7.77
N ILE A 141 3.44 15.26 -7.62
CA ILE A 141 2.52 14.13 -7.82
C ILE A 141 2.58 13.64 -9.28
N GLU A 142 2.48 14.55 -10.25
CA GLU A 142 2.53 14.21 -11.67
C GLU A 142 3.86 13.59 -12.08
N LEU A 143 4.98 14.03 -11.50
CA LEU A 143 6.29 13.45 -11.78
C LEU A 143 6.32 11.95 -11.42
N ILE A 144 5.74 11.60 -10.28
CA ILE A 144 5.71 10.21 -9.79
C ILE A 144 4.67 9.38 -10.57
N GLU A 145 3.54 9.97 -10.99
CA GLU A 145 2.50 9.26 -11.76
C GLU A 145 2.81 9.08 -13.25
N LYS A 146 3.45 10.07 -13.90
CA LYS A 146 3.74 10.03 -15.35
C LYS A 146 4.83 9.03 -15.70
N VAL A 147 5.76 8.77 -14.78
CA VAL A 147 6.74 7.69 -14.95
C VAL A 147 6.08 6.41 -14.44
N GLY A 148 5.21 5.82 -15.26
CA GLY A 148 4.55 4.56 -14.94
C GLY A 148 5.56 3.48 -14.57
N LEU A 149 5.55 3.09 -13.29
CA LEU A 149 6.01 1.79 -12.81
C LEU A 149 4.98 0.71 -13.20
#